data_AF-A0AAU7UUJ5-F1
#
_entry.id   AF-A0AAU7UUJ5-F1
#
_cell.length_a   1.000
_cell.length_b   1.000
_cell.length_c   1.000
_cell.angle_alpha   90.00
_cell.angle_beta   90.00
_cell.angle_gamma   90.00
#
_symmetry.space_group_name_H-M   'P 1'
#
loop_
_entity.id
_entity.type
_entity.pdbx_description
1 polymer ?
#
loop_
_entity_poly.entity_id
_entity_poly.type
_entity_poly.pdbx_seq_one_letter_code
_entity_poly.pdbx_strand_id
1 'polypeptide(L)'
;MSTASTRTALAAILLAAAVALAGCGGDSPSAPATPTVLPDDPGNIEVTPKHTYAEVPAADAEAFAIDFIKLYGTFSPANPAPGRTWMSSWRSLAMPEVSSRAEAEFDSIWGWTWDQQVQAQDVLPAGPVQLDADFGTVTVRIPARRYVLGLLAQHVEDGHWENLHFEVVVGPRTVGEADSGLAVYRVEMRGA
;
A
#
# COMPACT_ATOMS: atom_id res chain seq x y z
N MET A 1 -53.99 1.62 16.21
CA MET A 1 -54.45 1.07 14.92
C MET A 1 -54.06 2.03 13.81
N SER A 2 -53.78 1.47 12.64
CA SER A 2 -53.43 2.11 11.37
C SER A 2 -51.98 2.57 11.16
N THR A 3 -51.20 1.60 10.68
CA THR A 3 -50.01 1.71 9.84
C THR A 3 -50.33 2.41 8.51
N ALA A 4 -49.45 3.31 8.06
CA ALA A 4 -49.41 3.74 6.66
C ALA A 4 -48.01 3.45 6.11
N SER A 5 -47.95 2.36 5.34
CA SER A 5 -46.85 1.95 4.48
C SER A 5 -47.04 2.63 3.13
N THR A 6 -46.02 3.31 2.63
CA THR A 6 -45.99 3.77 1.23
C THR A 6 -44.60 3.51 0.65
N ARG A 7 -44.51 2.45 -0.15
CA ARG A 7 -43.40 2.15 -1.08
C ARG A 7 -43.60 2.95 -2.36
N THR A 8 -42.54 3.58 -2.88
CA THR A 8 -42.19 3.83 -4.31
C THR A 8 -41.15 4.97 -4.31
N ALA A 9 -40.14 5.05 -5.17
CA ALA A 9 -39.52 4.18 -6.14
C ALA A 9 -38.18 4.85 -6.52
N LEU A 10 -37.19 4.03 -6.88
CA LEU A 10 -35.94 4.42 -7.51
C LEU A 10 -36.17 5.25 -8.79
N ALA A 11 -35.46 6.37 -8.93
CA ALA A 11 -35.18 7.06 -10.18
C ALA A 11 -34.04 8.06 -9.93
N ALA A 12 -33.07 8.31 -10.81
CA ALA A 12 -32.58 7.64 -12.00
C ALA A 12 -31.20 8.31 -12.26
N ILE A 13 -30.21 7.50 -12.64
CA ILE A 13 -28.87 7.96 -13.02
C ILE A 13 -28.98 8.58 -14.41
N LEU A 14 -28.60 9.85 -14.56
CA LEU A 14 -28.44 10.52 -15.86
C LEU A 14 -26.95 10.72 -16.15
N LEU A 15 -26.41 9.85 -17.00
CA LEU A 15 -25.12 10.02 -17.65
C LEU A 15 -25.39 10.29 -19.14
N ALA A 16 -25.10 11.50 -19.61
CA ALA A 16 -25.14 11.84 -21.02
C ALA A 16 -24.04 12.86 -21.33
N ALA A 17 -22.89 12.38 -21.78
CA ALA A 17 -21.92 13.20 -22.50
C ALA A 17 -21.83 12.64 -23.92
N ALA A 18 -22.54 13.30 -24.83
CA ALA A 18 -22.42 13.09 -26.26
C ALA A 18 -21.17 13.81 -26.76
N VAL A 19 -20.21 13.08 -27.32
CA VAL A 19 -19.19 13.64 -28.19
C VAL A 19 -19.31 12.95 -29.54
N ALA A 20 -19.72 13.74 -30.52
CA ALA A 20 -19.84 13.33 -31.91
C ALA A 20 -18.45 13.10 -32.51
N LEU A 21 -18.21 11.91 -33.06
CA LEU A 21 -17.16 11.71 -34.05
C LEU A 21 -17.81 11.74 -35.42
N ALA A 22 -17.64 12.89 -36.09
CA ALA A 22 -17.85 13.03 -37.51
C ALA A 22 -16.93 12.03 -38.25
N GLY A 23 -17.51 11.33 -39.22
CA GLY A 23 -16.80 10.36 -40.02
C GLY A 23 -15.78 10.98 -40.97
N CYS A 24 -14.71 10.23 -41.21
CA CYS A 24 -13.98 10.26 -42.46
C CYS A 24 -13.87 8.81 -42.96
N GLY A 25 -14.68 8.46 -43.95
CA GLY A 25 -14.30 7.44 -44.91
C GLY A 25 -13.19 8.01 -45.78
N GLY A 26 -12.16 7.21 -46.06
CA GLY A 26 -11.07 7.61 -46.94
C GLY A 26 -9.97 6.55 -46.92
N ASP A 27 -9.71 6.00 -48.10
CA ASP A 27 -8.71 4.99 -48.42
C ASP A 27 -7.40 5.10 -47.62
N SER A 28 -6.90 3.96 -47.16
CA SER A 28 -5.54 3.85 -46.63
C SER A 28 -4.53 4.18 -47.74
N PRO A 29 -3.69 5.22 -47.62
CA PRO A 29 -2.51 5.32 -48.47
C PRO A 29 -1.47 4.31 -47.98
N SER A 30 -0.97 3.48 -48.89
CA SER A 30 0.16 2.59 -48.66
C SER A 30 1.34 3.36 -48.05
N ALA A 31 1.94 2.80 -47.00
CA ALA A 31 3.12 3.36 -46.36
C ALA A 31 4.25 3.57 -47.39
N PRO A 32 4.96 4.71 -47.35
CA PRO A 32 6.11 4.93 -48.22
C PRO A 32 7.24 3.97 -47.80
N ALA A 33 7.66 3.11 -48.73
CA ALA A 33 8.86 2.30 -48.59
C ALA A 33 10.08 3.23 -48.51
N THR A 34 10.62 3.39 -47.31
CA THR A 34 11.88 4.10 -47.11
C THR A 34 13.00 3.07 -47.26
N PRO A 35 13.98 3.26 -48.16
CA PRO A 35 15.12 2.36 -48.23
C PRO A 35 15.94 2.47 -46.95
N THR A 36 16.20 1.33 -46.31
CA THR A 36 17.16 1.21 -45.21
C THR A 36 18.56 1.53 -45.74
N VAL A 37 18.97 2.79 -45.64
CA VAL A 37 20.38 3.17 -45.75
C VAL A 37 20.97 2.94 -44.37
N LEU A 38 21.73 1.85 -44.24
CA LEU A 38 22.57 1.59 -43.08
C LEU A 38 23.81 2.49 -43.18
N PRO A 39 24.05 3.45 -42.28
CA PRO A 39 25.38 4.02 -42.14
C PRO A 39 26.24 3.02 -41.36
N ASP A 40 27.23 2.43 -42.03
CA ASP A 40 28.38 1.79 -41.38
C ASP A 40 29.18 2.89 -40.66
N ASP A 41 28.94 3.08 -39.37
CA ASP A 41 29.79 3.88 -38.48
C ASP A 41 30.46 2.95 -37.45
N PRO A 42 31.79 2.80 -37.44
CA PRO A 42 32.51 2.09 -36.39
C PRO A 42 32.66 3.01 -35.17
N GLY A 43 31.54 3.48 -34.64
CA GLY A 43 31.45 4.38 -33.50
C GLY A 43 30.95 3.64 -32.28
N ASN A 44 31.88 3.22 -31.42
CA ASN A 44 31.71 2.89 -30.00
C ASN A 44 30.25 2.81 -29.52
N ILE A 45 29.67 1.61 -29.54
CA ILE A 45 28.40 1.35 -28.86
C ILE A 45 28.69 1.57 -27.37
N GLU A 46 28.37 2.75 -26.85
CA GLU A 46 28.17 2.94 -25.42
C GLU A 46 27.11 1.91 -25.04
N VAL A 47 27.56 0.80 -24.45
CA VAL A 47 26.69 -0.16 -23.80
C VAL A 47 26.01 0.64 -22.71
N THR A 48 24.79 1.09 -22.96
CA THR A 48 23.92 1.60 -21.91
C THR A 48 23.92 0.50 -20.85
N PRO A 49 24.47 0.74 -19.64
CA PRO A 49 24.55 -0.31 -18.64
C PRO A 49 23.12 -0.81 -18.45
N LYS A 50 22.91 -2.08 -18.77
CA LYS A 50 21.61 -2.73 -18.58
C LYS A 50 21.27 -2.50 -17.12
N HIS A 51 20.26 -1.66 -16.85
CA HIS A 51 19.74 -1.46 -15.50
C HIS A 51 19.40 -2.86 -14.99
N THR A 52 20.29 -3.40 -14.17
CA THR A 52 20.09 -4.70 -13.55
C THR A 52 19.22 -4.34 -12.38
N TYR A 53 17.92 -4.56 -12.55
CA TYR A 53 16.98 -4.32 -11.49
C TYR A 53 17.42 -5.15 -10.30
N ALA A 54 17.64 -4.47 -9.18
CA ALA A 54 17.95 -5.09 -7.93
C ALA A 54 16.85 -6.09 -7.59
N GLU A 55 17.17 -7.38 -7.63
CA GLU A 55 16.25 -8.40 -7.17
C GLU A 55 16.21 -8.33 -5.65
N VAL A 56 15.05 -8.05 -5.08
CA VAL A 56 14.86 -8.02 -3.63
C VAL A 56 14.69 -9.46 -3.15
N PRO A 57 15.59 -9.98 -2.28
CA PRO A 57 15.43 -11.34 -1.78
C PRO A 57 14.13 -11.47 -0.99
N ALA A 58 13.33 -12.49 -1.32
CA ALA A 58 11.99 -12.66 -0.74
C ALA A 58 12.00 -12.82 0.79
N ALA A 59 13.02 -13.50 1.34
CA ALA A 59 13.20 -13.68 2.78
C ALA A 59 13.52 -12.35 3.50
N ASP A 60 14.32 -11.48 2.87
CA ASP A 60 14.67 -10.19 3.43
C ASP A 60 13.45 -9.25 3.40
N ALA A 61 12.68 -9.28 2.30
CA ALA A 61 11.41 -8.55 2.21
C ALA A 61 10.39 -9.01 3.26
N GLU A 62 10.27 -10.33 3.48
CA GLU A 62 9.40 -10.90 4.52
C GLU A 62 9.79 -10.39 5.90
N ALA A 63 11.06 -10.56 6.29
CA ALA A 63 11.55 -10.14 7.59
C ALA A 63 11.36 -8.63 7.81
N PHE A 64 11.70 -7.83 6.80
CA PHE A 64 11.55 -6.38 6.82
C PHE A 64 10.08 -5.95 6.96
N ALA A 65 9.16 -6.59 6.23
CA ALA A 65 7.74 -6.31 6.33
C ALA A 65 7.17 -6.71 7.69
N ILE A 66 7.60 -7.84 8.27
CA ILE A 66 7.19 -8.27 9.61
C ILE A 66 7.62 -7.24 10.67
N ASP A 67 8.85 -6.73 10.60
CA ASP A 67 9.31 -5.71 11.53
C ASP A 67 8.59 -4.38 11.34
N PHE A 68 8.29 -4.01 10.09
CA PHE A 68 7.49 -2.83 9.79
C PHE A 68 6.09 -2.89 10.41
N ILE A 69 5.34 -3.99 10.25
CA ILE A 69 3.96 -4.08 10.75
C ILE A 69 3.88 -4.05 12.28
N LYS A 70 4.92 -4.49 12.99
CA LYS A 70 4.99 -4.39 14.47
C LYS A 70 4.89 -2.94 14.92
N LEU A 71 5.55 -2.05 14.19
CA LEU A 71 5.60 -0.61 14.45
C LEU A 71 4.35 0.08 13.89
N TYR A 72 4.00 -0.22 12.64
CA TYR A 72 2.87 0.40 11.94
C TYR A 72 1.52 0.04 12.57
N GLY A 73 1.32 -1.21 13.03
CA GLY A 73 0.06 -1.66 13.61
C GLY A 73 -0.10 -1.39 15.11
N THR A 74 0.87 -0.73 15.75
CA THR A 74 0.86 -0.41 17.18
C THR A 74 0.52 1.06 17.39
N PHE A 75 -0.46 1.35 18.24
CA PHE A 75 -0.89 2.71 18.52
C PHE A 75 -1.46 2.85 19.94
N SER A 76 -1.05 3.90 20.65
CA SER A 76 -1.66 4.27 21.93
C SER A 76 -2.04 5.74 21.93
N PRO A 77 -3.33 6.08 22.13
CA PRO A 77 -3.77 7.47 22.27
C PRO A 77 -3.26 8.12 23.57
N ALA A 78 -2.76 7.34 24.53
CA ALA A 78 -2.19 7.86 25.78
C ALA A 78 -0.78 8.43 25.61
N ASN A 79 -0.11 8.19 24.48
CA ASN A 79 1.21 8.73 24.22
C ASN A 79 1.18 10.26 24.09
N PRO A 80 2.22 10.99 24.54
CA PRO A 80 2.40 12.39 24.19
C PRO A 80 2.45 12.55 22.66
N ALA A 81 1.60 13.42 22.11
CA ALA A 81 1.44 13.64 20.66
C ALA A 81 1.33 12.31 19.87
N PRO A 82 0.27 11.53 20.08
CA PRO A 82 0.25 10.10 19.76
C PRO A 82 0.44 9.81 18.27
N GLY A 83 -0.14 10.64 17.38
CA GLY A 83 0.07 10.50 15.93
C GLY A 83 1.51 10.73 15.49
N ARG A 84 2.21 11.72 16.05
CA ARG A 84 3.63 11.95 15.77
C ARG A 84 4.49 10.80 16.30
N THR A 85 4.20 10.32 17.50
CA THR A 85 4.90 9.18 18.11
C THR A 85 4.74 7.93 17.25
N TRP A 86 3.52 7.60 16.85
CA TRP A 86 3.24 6.49 15.94
C TRP A 86 4.01 6.61 14.62
N MET A 87 3.86 7.72 13.89
CA MET A 87 4.54 7.89 12.61
C MET A 87 6.06 7.80 12.75
N SER A 88 6.64 8.42 13.78
CA SER A 88 8.09 8.41 13.99
C SER A 88 8.67 7.01 14.18
N SER A 89 7.87 6.05 14.66
CA SER A 89 8.32 4.68 14.90
C SER A 89 8.66 3.92 13.62
N TRP A 90 7.97 4.20 12.51
CA TRP A 90 8.11 3.44 11.25
C TRP A 90 8.46 4.30 10.03
N ARG A 91 8.33 5.63 10.09
CA ARG A 91 8.51 6.51 8.92
C ARG A 91 9.86 6.35 8.23
N SER A 92 10.94 6.09 8.98
CA SER A 92 12.28 5.87 8.40
C SER A 92 12.41 4.58 7.59
N LEU A 93 11.42 3.67 7.67
CA LEU A 93 11.38 2.40 6.96
C LEU A 93 10.54 2.47 5.68
N ALA A 94 9.85 3.58 5.43
CA ALA A 94 8.92 3.72 4.33
C ALA A 94 9.28 4.88 3.39
N MET A 95 8.79 4.81 2.16
CA MET A 95 8.86 5.91 1.21
C MET A 95 8.01 7.09 1.70
N PRO A 96 8.37 8.34 1.36
CA PRO A 96 7.63 9.53 1.81
C PRO A 96 6.13 9.46 1.53
N GLU A 97 5.73 8.89 0.39
CA GLU A 97 4.35 8.73 -0.06
C GLU A 97 3.52 7.90 0.93
N VAL A 98 4.13 6.87 1.53
CA VAL A 98 3.47 6.04 2.56
C VAL A 98 3.18 6.87 3.80
N SER A 99 4.13 7.72 4.21
CA SER A 99 3.92 8.60 5.36
C SER A 99 2.86 9.65 5.10
N SER A 100 2.85 10.28 3.92
CA SER A 100 1.85 11.27 3.53
C SER A 100 0.44 10.68 3.47
N ARG A 101 0.31 9.45 2.95
CA ARG A 101 -0.98 8.75 2.94
C ARG A 101 -1.45 8.40 4.35
N ALA A 102 -0.57 7.88 5.20
CA ALA A 102 -0.90 7.54 6.59
C ALA A 102 -1.29 8.78 7.42
N GLU A 103 -0.67 9.94 7.15
CA GLU A 103 -1.08 11.23 7.73
C GLU A 103 -2.52 11.58 7.33
N ALA A 104 -2.85 11.45 6.04
CA ALA A 104 -4.18 11.75 5.51
C ALA A 104 -5.26 10.77 5.99
N GLU A 105 -4.91 9.50 6.21
CA GLU A 105 -5.82 8.43 6.64
C GLU A 105 -5.81 8.21 8.16
N PHE A 106 -5.07 9.02 8.92
CA PHE A 106 -4.80 8.79 10.35
C PHE A 106 -6.07 8.53 11.18
N ASP A 107 -7.08 9.37 11.04
CA ASP A 107 -8.34 9.24 11.78
C ASP A 107 -9.13 7.99 11.35
N SER A 108 -9.03 7.60 10.07
CA SER A 108 -9.65 6.35 9.58
C SER A 108 -8.95 5.12 10.15
N ILE A 109 -7.63 5.18 10.36
CA ILE A 109 -6.83 4.07 10.89
C ILE A 109 -7.00 3.95 12.41
N TRP A 110 -6.99 5.07 13.14
CA TRP A 110 -6.86 5.10 14.59
C TRP A 110 -8.02 5.75 15.35
N GLY A 111 -8.94 6.44 14.69
CA GLY A 111 -10.05 7.18 15.34
C GLY A 111 -10.82 6.34 16.36
N TRP A 112 -11.04 5.07 16.03
CA TRP A 112 -11.71 4.09 16.90
C TRP A 112 -11.03 3.92 18.27
N THR A 113 -9.72 4.13 18.39
CA THR A 113 -8.98 4.00 19.66
C THR A 113 -9.35 5.09 20.67
N TRP A 114 -9.66 6.30 20.18
CA TRP A 114 -10.22 7.36 21.03
C TRP A 114 -11.67 7.08 21.36
N ASP A 115 -12.48 6.67 20.38
CA ASP A 115 -13.91 6.41 20.61
C ASP A 115 -14.13 5.30 21.65
N GLN A 116 -13.30 4.25 21.59
CA GLN A 116 -13.42 3.09 22.48
C GLN A 116 -12.55 3.20 23.73
N GLN A 117 -11.70 4.24 23.85
CA GLN A 117 -10.75 4.41 24.95
C GLN A 117 -9.84 3.19 25.14
N VAL A 118 -9.21 2.76 24.03
CA VAL A 118 -8.34 1.58 23.94
C VAL A 118 -7.01 1.93 23.27
N GLN A 119 -6.03 1.03 23.39
CA GLN A 119 -4.78 1.05 22.64
C GLN A 119 -4.59 -0.29 21.91
N ALA A 120 -3.87 -0.23 20.79
CA ALA A 120 -3.45 -1.36 19.99
C ALA A 120 -1.95 -1.63 20.19
N GLN A 121 -1.60 -2.85 20.55
CA GLN A 121 -0.22 -3.26 20.84
C GLN A 121 0.05 -4.70 20.43
N ASP A 122 1.29 -5.18 20.63
CA ASP A 122 1.68 -6.58 20.46
C ASP A 122 1.29 -7.18 19.09
N VAL A 123 1.52 -6.42 18.01
CA VAL A 123 1.23 -6.91 16.65
C VAL A 123 2.18 -8.04 16.29
N LEU A 124 1.63 -9.19 15.92
CA LEU A 124 2.40 -10.40 15.62
C LEU A 124 1.82 -11.13 14.40
N PRO A 125 2.65 -11.73 13.53
CA PRO A 125 2.17 -12.67 12.52
C PRO A 125 1.37 -13.82 13.18
N ALA A 126 0.26 -14.19 12.56
CA ALA A 126 -0.69 -15.17 13.07
C ALA A 126 -0.81 -16.43 12.18
N GLY A 127 -0.07 -16.47 11.06
CA GLY A 127 -0.13 -17.57 10.10
C GLY A 127 0.97 -17.47 9.04
N PRO A 128 0.93 -18.34 8.02
CA PRO A 128 1.91 -18.32 6.94
C PRO A 128 1.83 -17.02 6.13
N VAL A 129 2.99 -16.42 5.88
CA VAL A 129 3.14 -15.25 5.00
C VAL A 129 3.06 -15.69 3.54
N GLN A 130 2.40 -14.89 2.70
CA GLN A 130 2.37 -15.11 1.27
C GLN A 130 3.24 -14.06 0.58
N LEU A 131 4.08 -14.50 -0.34
CA LEU A 131 5.02 -13.67 -1.07
C LEU A 131 4.68 -13.71 -2.55
N ASP A 132 4.66 -12.53 -3.16
CA ASP A 132 4.40 -12.34 -4.58
C ASP A 132 5.45 -11.37 -5.12
N ALA A 133 6.41 -11.92 -5.87
CA ALA A 133 7.52 -11.16 -6.40
C ALA A 133 7.08 -10.48 -7.70
N ASP A 134 7.31 -9.18 -7.77
CA ASP A 134 7.13 -8.37 -8.97
C ASP A 134 8.46 -7.73 -9.36
N PHE A 135 8.46 -6.99 -10.45
CA PHE A 135 9.66 -6.38 -10.98
C PHE A 135 10.24 -5.33 -10.03
N GLY A 136 11.32 -5.69 -9.35
CA GLY A 136 12.03 -4.82 -8.40
C GLY A 136 11.33 -4.61 -7.06
N THR A 137 10.24 -5.34 -6.78
CA THR A 137 9.53 -5.29 -5.49
C THR A 137 8.98 -6.65 -5.10
N VAL A 138 8.67 -6.83 -3.82
CA VAL A 138 7.99 -8.02 -3.30
C VAL A 138 6.76 -7.56 -2.54
N THR A 139 5.60 -8.09 -2.92
CA THR A 139 4.37 -7.94 -2.14
C THR A 139 4.32 -9.04 -1.09
N VAL A 140 4.26 -8.62 0.17
CA VAL A 140 4.23 -9.48 1.36
C VAL A 140 2.84 -9.38 1.99
N ARG A 141 2.10 -10.48 2.01
CA ARG A 141 0.78 -10.56 2.65
C ARG A 141 0.89 -11.31 3.97
N ILE A 142 0.62 -10.59 5.07
CA ILE A 142 0.87 -11.07 6.43
C ILE A 142 -0.47 -11.16 7.17
N PRO A 143 -1.00 -12.38 7.41
CA PRO A 143 -2.04 -12.55 8.41
C PRO A 143 -1.41 -12.26 9.78
N ALA A 144 -1.98 -11.33 10.52
CA ALA A 144 -1.46 -10.86 11.80
C ALA A 144 -2.57 -10.78 12.84
N ARG A 145 -2.17 -10.55 14.08
CA ARG A 145 -3.07 -10.19 15.17
C ARG A 145 -2.46 -9.07 15.98
N ARG A 146 -3.31 -8.25 16.60
CA ARG A 146 -2.91 -7.24 17.58
C ARG A 146 -3.66 -7.46 18.88
N TYR A 147 -3.06 -7.05 19.98
CA TYR A 147 -3.73 -6.99 21.27
C TYR A 147 -4.35 -5.62 21.47
N VAL A 148 -5.63 -5.58 21.82
CA VAL A 148 -6.38 -4.37 22.10
C VAL A 148 -6.69 -4.33 23.59
N LEU A 149 -6.25 -3.26 24.26
CA LEU A 149 -6.38 -3.11 25.71
C LEU A 149 -7.01 -1.75 26.04
N GLY A 150 -7.95 -1.74 26.98
CA GLY A 150 -8.54 -0.49 27.49
C GLY A 150 -7.50 0.40 28.18
N LEU A 151 -7.60 1.72 28.00
CA LEU A 151 -6.70 2.67 28.65
C LEU A 151 -6.82 2.68 30.19
N LEU A 152 -7.96 2.24 30.70
CA LEU A 152 -8.24 2.11 32.14
C LEU A 152 -8.22 0.65 32.60
N ALA A 153 -7.75 -0.28 31.77
CA ALA A 153 -7.62 -1.69 32.15
C ALA A 153 -6.66 -1.82 33.34
N GLN A 154 -7.04 -2.65 34.31
CA GLN A 154 -6.21 -2.90 35.49
C GLN A 154 -5.36 -4.14 35.32
N HIS A 155 -5.80 -5.07 34.47
CA HIS A 155 -5.11 -6.31 34.19
C HIS A 155 -4.97 -6.51 32.68
N VAL A 156 -3.95 -7.27 32.30
CA VAL A 156 -3.72 -7.57 30.89
C VAL A 156 -4.90 -8.36 30.35
N GLU A 157 -5.45 -9.34 31.09
CA GLU A 157 -6.60 -10.16 30.64
C GLU A 157 -7.89 -9.39 30.27
N ASP A 158 -7.99 -8.11 30.61
CA ASP A 158 -9.12 -7.25 30.22
C ASP A 158 -9.13 -6.93 28.70
N GLY A 159 -8.01 -7.18 28.01
CA GLY A 159 -7.88 -6.97 26.57
C GLY A 159 -8.27 -8.18 25.73
N HIS A 160 -8.26 -8.01 24.41
CA HIS A 160 -8.57 -9.07 23.46
C HIS A 160 -7.67 -9.03 22.23
N TRP A 161 -7.57 -10.16 21.54
CA TRP A 161 -6.85 -10.25 20.27
C TRP A 161 -7.79 -9.93 19.10
N GLU A 162 -7.34 -9.06 18.20
CA GLU A 162 -8.01 -8.73 16.95
C GLU A 162 -7.16 -9.25 15.78
N ASN A 163 -7.79 -9.89 14.79
CA ASN A 163 -7.11 -10.36 13.60
C ASN A 163 -6.99 -9.23 12.57
N LEU A 164 -5.84 -9.17 11.91
CA LEU A 164 -5.48 -8.19 10.91
C LEU A 164 -4.95 -8.89 9.66
N HIS A 165 -5.09 -8.22 8.52
CA HIS A 165 -4.41 -8.59 7.30
C HIS A 165 -3.61 -7.39 6.81
N PHE A 166 -2.31 -7.59 6.65
CA PHE A 166 -1.42 -6.62 6.05
C PHE A 166 -1.07 -7.04 4.63
N GLU A 167 -1.05 -6.07 3.71
CA GLU A 167 -0.36 -6.18 2.44
C GLU A 167 0.72 -5.09 2.38
N VAL A 168 1.99 -5.50 2.35
CA VAL A 168 3.14 -4.62 2.37
C VAL A 168 3.93 -4.81 1.08
N VAL A 169 4.15 -3.75 0.32
CA VAL A 169 5.03 -3.77 -0.86
C VAL A 169 6.40 -3.28 -0.45
N VAL A 170 7.41 -4.12 -0.60
CA VAL A 170 8.80 -3.85 -0.22
C VAL A 170 9.66 -3.72 -1.48
N GLY A 171 10.53 -2.72 -1.52
CA GLY A 171 11.46 -2.48 -2.61
C GLY A 171 12.79 -1.92 -2.11
N PRO A 172 13.78 -1.74 -3.01
CA PRO A 172 15.02 -1.05 -2.67
C PRO A 172 14.72 0.42 -2.33
N ARG A 173 15.45 1.03 -1.40
CA ARG A 173 15.22 2.43 -1.01
C ARG A 173 15.48 3.43 -2.13
N THR A 174 16.48 3.13 -2.96
CA THR A 174 16.81 3.84 -4.18
C THR A 174 16.55 2.92 -5.36
N VAL A 175 15.64 3.32 -6.25
CA VAL A 175 15.27 2.53 -7.43
C VAL A 175 16.51 2.28 -8.30
N GLY A 176 16.79 1.01 -8.59
CA GLY A 176 17.94 0.60 -9.39
C GLY A 176 19.25 0.43 -8.61
N GLU A 177 19.25 0.63 -7.30
CA GLU A 177 20.41 0.43 -6.43
C GLU A 177 20.10 -0.65 -5.37
N ALA A 178 20.62 -1.86 -5.59
CA ALA A 178 20.34 -3.03 -4.74
C ALA A 178 20.81 -2.85 -3.30
N ASP A 179 21.91 -2.12 -3.11
CA ASP A 179 22.56 -1.94 -1.82
C ASP A 179 21.99 -0.76 -1.02
N SER A 180 20.96 -0.08 -1.53
CA SER A 180 20.34 1.08 -0.88
C SER A 180 19.52 0.72 0.38
N GLY A 181 19.41 -0.57 0.71
CA GLY A 181 18.55 -1.09 1.76
C GLY A 181 17.09 -1.19 1.32
N LEU A 182 16.21 -1.63 2.21
CA LEU A 182 14.79 -1.82 1.91
C LEU A 182 13.94 -0.62 2.37
N ALA A 183 12.82 -0.44 1.67
CA ALA A 183 11.78 0.50 2.03
C ALA A 183 10.39 -0.06 1.73
N VAL A 184 9.40 0.36 2.52
CA VAL A 184 7.99 0.12 2.24
C VAL A 184 7.49 1.14 1.23
N TYR A 185 6.96 0.65 0.11
CA TYR A 185 6.39 1.45 -0.98
C TYR A 185 4.89 1.64 -0.81
N ARG A 186 4.22 0.64 -0.22
CA ARG A 186 2.79 0.63 0.07
C ARG A 186 2.54 -0.24 1.29
N VAL A 187 1.59 0.16 2.12
CA VAL A 187 0.99 -0.69 3.13
C VAL A 187 -0.53 -0.55 3.05
N GLU A 188 -1.22 -1.67 3.17
CA GLU A 188 -2.64 -1.73 3.50
C GLU A 188 -2.81 -2.56 4.76
N MET A 189 -3.62 -2.06 5.70
CA MET A 189 -4.00 -2.77 6.91
C MET A 189 -5.52 -2.87 6.95
N ARG A 190 -6.04 -4.09 7.10
CA ARG A 190 -7.48 -4.34 7.20
C ARG A 190 -7.78 -5.18 8.43
N GLY A 191 -8.84 -4.81 9.17
CA GLY A 191 -9.45 -5.72 10.14
C GLY A 191 -10.05 -6.92 9.42
N ALA A 192 -10.00 -8.10 10.06
CA ALA A 192 -10.64 -9.31 9.55
C ALA A 192 -12.17 -9.21 9.58
#